data_AF-A0A956DVF3-F1
#
_entry.id   AF-A0A956DVF3-F1
#
_cell.length_a   1.000
_cell.length_b   1.000
_cell.length_c   1.000
_cell.angle_alpha   90.00
_cell.angle_beta   90.00
_cell.angle_gamma   90.00
#
_symmetry.space_group_name_H-M   'P 1'
#
loop_
_entity.id
_entity.type
_entity.pdbx_description
1 polymer ?
#
loop_
_entity_poly.entity_id
_entity_poly.type
_entity_poly.pdbx_seq_one_letter_code
_entity_poly.pdbx_strand_id
1 'polypeptide(L)'
;MTSKPKVIIRRCESYDVEQIRRVIREGLEELDLRPSGRTLLKPNVVASGPLFPHAHTRPEFVEGVLRALRDRDGGMSELAVGERCGITIPTRLAFEGAGFYEMFERADVEHYHFEEEPQVEIPLRHEGRLRDYLFTPEPVARADFFVNCPKFKSHPWTTVTFAMKNYIGI
;
A
#
# COMPACT_ATOMS: atom_id res chain seq x y z
N MET A 1 -24.56 2.76 -12.97
CA MET A 1 -23.58 2.63 -14.06
C MET A 1 -22.23 2.98 -13.47
N THR A 2 -21.32 2.02 -13.33
CA THR A 2 -19.95 2.30 -12.87
C THR A 2 -19.25 3.12 -13.96
N SER A 3 -18.79 4.32 -13.64
CA SER A 3 -17.99 5.12 -14.57
C SER A 3 -16.76 4.32 -15.01
N LYS A 4 -16.33 4.49 -16.25
CA LYS A 4 -15.09 3.87 -16.72
C LYS A 4 -13.93 4.38 -15.84
N PRO A 5 -13.05 3.50 -15.34
CA PRO A 5 -11.92 3.94 -14.52
C PRO A 5 -11.02 4.87 -15.35
N LYS A 6 -10.62 6.00 -14.76
CA LYS A 6 -9.64 6.91 -15.34
C LYS A 6 -8.23 6.39 -15.02
N VAL A 7 -7.40 6.19 -16.03
CA VAL A 7 -6.04 5.69 -15.90
C VAL A 7 -5.07 6.78 -16.32
N ILE A 8 -4.08 7.07 -15.46
CA ILE A 8 -3.04 8.05 -15.69
C ILE A 8 -1.71 7.32 -15.80
N ILE A 9 -0.99 7.54 -16.90
CA ILE A 9 0.36 7.01 -17.12
C ILE A 9 1.31 8.20 -17.22
N ARG A 10 2.42 8.15 -16.50
CA ARG A 10 3.46 9.19 -16.45
C ARG A 10 4.85 8.56 -16.48
N ARG A 11 5.82 9.30 -17.02
CA ARG A 11 7.23 8.88 -17.06
C ARG A 11 7.92 9.24 -15.75
N CYS A 12 8.56 8.26 -15.13
CA CYS A 12 9.44 8.43 -13.97
C CYS A 12 10.65 7.52 -14.15
N GLU A 13 11.83 8.09 -14.32
CA GLU A 13 13.03 7.36 -14.78
C GLU A 13 13.92 6.88 -13.63
N SER A 14 13.74 7.49 -12.46
CA SER A 14 14.51 7.22 -11.25
C SER A 14 13.58 7.00 -10.06
N TYR A 15 14.12 6.39 -9.01
CA TYR A 15 13.48 6.33 -7.69
C TYR A 15 13.82 7.58 -6.87
N ASP A 16 13.67 8.75 -7.46
CA ASP A 16 13.81 10.02 -6.75
C ASP A 16 12.48 10.39 -6.06
N VAL A 17 12.55 10.65 -4.76
CA VAL A 17 11.36 10.89 -3.91
C VAL A 17 10.57 12.10 -4.37
N GLU A 18 11.24 13.21 -4.73
CA GLU A 18 10.56 14.45 -5.13
C GLU A 18 9.96 14.34 -6.52
N GLN A 19 10.63 13.65 -7.45
CA GLN A 19 10.06 13.34 -8.76
C GLN A 19 8.80 12.49 -8.63
N ILE A 20 8.83 11.45 -7.80
CA ILE A 20 7.67 10.58 -7.55
C ILE A 20 6.54 11.37 -6.88
N ARG A 21 6.85 12.14 -5.84
CA ARG A 21 5.88 13.02 -5.16
C ARG A 21 5.17 13.92 -6.16
N ARG A 22 5.90 14.60 -7.03
CA ARG A 22 5.33 15.50 -8.05
C ARG A 22 4.38 14.75 -9.00
N VAL A 23 4.81 13.61 -9.53
CA VAL A 23 4.01 12.79 -10.46
C VAL A 23 2.72 12.32 -9.79
N ILE A 24 2.79 11.84 -8.54
CA ILE A 24 1.62 11.35 -7.81
C ILE A 24 0.70 12.52 -7.43
N ARG A 25 1.23 13.66 -7.00
CA ARG A 25 0.44 14.85 -6.66
C ARG A 25 -0.34 15.36 -7.87
N GLU A 26 0.31 15.51 -9.02
CA GLU A 26 -0.36 15.88 -10.29
C GLU A 26 -1.48 14.88 -10.64
N GLY A 27 -1.26 13.59 -10.39
CA GLY A 27 -2.29 12.55 -10.57
C GLY A 27 -3.48 12.71 -9.61
N LEU A 28 -3.23 12.98 -8.34
CA LEU A 28 -4.28 13.25 -7.33
C LEU A 28 -5.07 14.53 -7.68
N GLU A 29 -4.41 15.58 -8.16
CA GLU A 29 -5.04 16.80 -8.66
C GLU A 29 -5.94 16.53 -9.87
N GLU A 30 -5.45 15.78 -10.86
CA GLU A 30 -6.19 15.44 -12.08
C GLU A 30 -7.40 14.51 -11.81
N LEU A 31 -7.35 13.73 -10.74
CA LEU A 31 -8.46 12.89 -10.26
C LEU A 31 -9.37 13.61 -9.25
N ASP A 32 -9.02 14.84 -8.87
CA ASP A 32 -9.61 15.60 -7.76
C ASP A 32 -9.76 14.78 -6.46
N LEU A 33 -8.74 14.00 -6.15
CA LEU A 33 -8.68 13.22 -4.91
C LEU A 33 -8.05 14.05 -3.80
N ARG A 34 -8.66 13.96 -2.62
CA ARG A 34 -8.18 14.52 -1.36
C ARG A 34 -8.26 13.44 -0.29
N PRO A 35 -7.12 12.90 0.19
CA PRO A 35 -7.11 11.95 1.29
C PRO A 35 -7.73 12.57 2.55
N SER A 36 -8.48 11.78 3.32
CA SER A 36 -9.17 12.26 4.53
C SER A 36 -9.38 11.10 5.51
N GLY A 37 -9.65 11.44 6.78
CA GLY A 37 -9.83 10.45 7.83
C GLY A 37 -8.58 9.59 8.05
N ARG A 38 -8.77 8.31 8.40
CA ARG A 38 -7.69 7.33 8.52
C ARG A 38 -7.22 6.91 7.14
N THR A 39 -6.06 7.42 6.72
CA THR A 39 -5.46 7.12 5.43
C THR A 39 -4.41 6.02 5.56
N LEU A 40 -4.64 4.89 4.92
CA LEU A 40 -3.75 3.73 4.95
C LEU A 40 -3.17 3.46 3.57
N LEU A 41 -1.84 3.42 3.48
CA LEU A 41 -1.10 2.99 2.31
C LEU A 41 -0.62 1.55 2.48
N LYS A 42 -0.93 0.69 1.52
CA LYS A 42 -0.42 -0.68 1.45
C LYS A 42 0.58 -0.85 0.32
N PRO A 43 1.88 -1.09 0.62
CA PRO A 43 2.89 -1.40 -0.39
C PRO A 43 2.76 -2.86 -0.89
N ASN A 44 3.79 -3.37 -1.57
CA ASN A 44 3.91 -4.78 -1.93
C ASN A 44 5.25 -5.30 -1.43
N VAL A 45 5.34 -5.72 -0.18
CA VAL A 45 6.59 -6.24 0.41
C VAL A 45 6.43 -7.74 0.60
N VAL A 46 7.00 -8.55 -0.29
CA VAL A 46 6.90 -10.02 -0.17
C VAL A 46 8.06 -10.55 0.68
N ALA A 47 9.27 -10.12 0.36
CA ALA A 47 10.50 -10.48 1.04
C ALA A 47 11.58 -9.43 0.71
N SER A 48 12.67 -9.47 1.47
CA SER A 48 13.81 -8.57 1.30
C SER A 48 15.13 -9.29 1.61
N GLY A 49 16.24 -8.57 1.55
CA GLY A 49 17.59 -9.13 1.73
C GLY A 49 18.25 -9.63 0.43
N PRO A 50 19.45 -10.24 0.54
CA PRO A 50 20.32 -10.53 -0.61
C PRO A 50 19.71 -11.43 -1.68
N LEU A 51 18.84 -12.37 -1.29
CA LEU A 51 18.14 -13.27 -2.21
C LEU A 51 16.92 -12.60 -2.88
N PHE A 52 16.41 -11.52 -2.28
CA PHE A 52 15.16 -10.85 -2.69
C PHE A 52 15.33 -9.34 -2.81
N PRO A 53 16.35 -8.84 -3.54
CA PRO A 53 16.70 -7.41 -3.56
C PRO A 53 15.61 -6.52 -4.17
N HIS A 54 14.67 -7.12 -4.92
CA HIS A 54 13.63 -6.41 -5.65
C HIS A 54 12.22 -6.96 -5.41
N ALA A 55 12.07 -7.88 -4.44
CA ALA A 55 10.77 -8.48 -4.10
C ALA A 55 9.89 -7.58 -3.21
N HIS A 56 10.13 -6.27 -3.21
CA HIS A 56 9.36 -5.27 -2.48
C HIS A 56 9.18 -3.98 -3.29
N THR A 57 8.07 -3.26 -3.07
CA THR A 57 7.92 -1.86 -3.49
C THR A 57 9.04 -1.04 -2.85
N ARG A 58 9.71 -0.20 -3.65
CA ARG A 58 10.86 0.56 -3.19
C ARG A 58 10.43 1.60 -2.13
N PRO A 59 11.19 1.77 -1.02
CA PRO A 59 10.84 2.73 0.01
C PRO A 59 10.77 4.16 -0.53
N GLU A 60 11.62 4.54 -1.49
CA GLU A 60 11.62 5.87 -2.11
C GLU A 60 10.30 6.16 -2.85
N PHE A 61 9.69 5.13 -3.45
CA PHE A 61 8.38 5.26 -4.09
C PHE A 61 7.27 5.47 -3.07
N VAL A 62 7.28 4.67 -2.00
CA VAL A 62 6.30 4.81 -0.91
C VAL A 62 6.41 6.20 -0.27
N GLU A 63 7.63 6.66 0.00
CA GLU A 63 7.90 7.99 0.56
C GLU A 63 7.37 9.11 -0.35
N GLY A 64 7.60 9.01 -1.66
CA GLY A 64 7.03 9.97 -2.62
C GLY A 64 5.50 9.98 -2.64
N VAL A 65 4.86 8.82 -2.53
CA VAL A 65 3.39 8.72 -2.44
C VAL A 65 2.89 9.34 -1.13
N LEU A 66 3.51 9.03 0.00
CA LEU A 66 3.14 9.60 1.31
C LEU A 66 3.22 11.14 1.30
N ARG A 67 4.30 11.71 0.76
CA ARG A 67 4.45 13.17 0.61
C ARG A 67 3.37 13.76 -0.30
N ALA A 68 3.01 13.09 -1.39
CA ALA A 68 1.95 13.54 -2.29
C ALA A 68 0.55 13.48 -1.66
N LEU A 69 0.29 12.47 -0.82
CA LEU A 69 -0.96 12.38 -0.06
C LEU A 69 -1.08 13.56 0.92
N ARG A 70 0.02 13.93 1.60
CA ARG A 70 0.08 15.12 2.47
C ARG A 70 -0.13 16.43 1.70
N ASP A 71 0.47 16.57 0.51
CA ASP A 71 0.27 17.76 -0.33
C ASP A 71 -1.20 18.00 -0.70
N ARG A 72 -1.99 16.92 -0.72
CA ARG A 72 -3.41 16.92 -1.10
C ARG A 72 -4.35 16.67 0.07
N ASP A 73 -3.88 16.90 1.30
CA ASP A 73 -4.65 16.65 2.52
C ASP A 73 -6.04 17.32 2.47
N GLY A 74 -7.06 16.49 2.71
CA GLY A 74 -8.47 16.85 2.80
C GLY A 74 -9.03 16.73 4.23
N GLY A 75 -8.16 16.58 5.23
CA GLY A 75 -8.54 16.35 6.63
C GLY A 75 -8.22 14.92 7.07
N MET A 76 -7.00 14.45 6.80
CA MET A 76 -6.48 13.20 7.34
C MET A 76 -6.35 13.31 8.86
N SER A 77 -6.91 12.34 9.59
CA SER A 77 -6.68 12.19 11.02
C SER A 77 -5.45 11.32 11.32
N GLU A 78 -5.02 10.52 10.35
CA GLU A 78 -3.90 9.60 10.44
C GLU A 78 -3.39 9.30 9.03
N LEU A 79 -2.08 9.12 8.90
CA LEU A 79 -1.43 8.61 7.69
C LEU A 79 -0.50 7.47 8.08
N ALA A 80 -0.81 6.27 7.59
CA ALA A 80 -0.11 5.05 7.98
C ALA A 80 0.30 4.18 6.79
N VAL A 81 1.29 3.31 7.01
CA VAL A 81 1.70 2.27 6.07
C VAL A 81 1.47 0.89 6.68
N GLY A 82 0.82 -0.02 5.96
CA GLY A 82 0.53 -1.36 6.51
C GLY A 82 0.72 -2.49 5.51
N GLU A 83 1.27 -3.61 5.97
CA GLU A 83 1.47 -4.82 5.17
C GLU A 83 1.48 -6.09 6.04
N ARG A 84 1.13 -7.22 5.43
CA ARG A 84 1.54 -8.57 5.83
C ARG A 84 2.40 -9.16 4.73
N CYS A 85 3.66 -9.42 5.03
CA CYS A 85 4.61 -9.88 4.02
C CYS A 85 4.36 -11.33 3.59
N GLY A 86 5.30 -11.90 2.83
CA GLY A 86 5.22 -13.27 2.31
C GLY A 86 4.82 -14.27 3.39
N ILE A 87 4.07 -15.31 3.00
CA ILE A 87 3.64 -16.37 3.91
C ILE A 87 4.88 -16.91 4.66
N THR A 88 4.79 -17.03 5.98
CA THR A 88 5.89 -17.40 6.90
C THR A 88 7.05 -16.41 7.05
N ILE A 89 6.98 -15.22 6.46
CA ILE A 89 7.96 -14.15 6.63
C ILE A 89 7.40 -13.10 7.59
N PRO A 90 8.02 -12.86 8.75
CA PRO A 90 7.65 -11.75 9.61
C PRO A 90 7.79 -10.42 8.87
N THR A 91 6.74 -9.60 8.90
CA THR A 91 6.72 -8.29 8.22
C THR A 91 7.84 -7.39 8.74
N ARG A 92 8.15 -7.45 10.04
CA ARG A 92 9.27 -6.71 10.63
C ARG A 92 10.61 -6.97 9.92
N LEU A 93 10.93 -8.25 9.70
CA LEU A 93 12.16 -8.65 9.01
C LEU A 93 12.16 -8.17 7.55
N ALA A 94 11.02 -8.29 6.87
CA ALA A 94 10.90 -7.86 5.49
C ALA A 94 11.03 -6.33 5.36
N PHE A 95 10.44 -5.57 6.26
CA PHE A 95 10.55 -4.11 6.34
C PHE A 95 11.98 -3.66 6.64
N GLU A 96 12.63 -4.25 7.64
CA GLU A 96 14.03 -3.98 7.97
C GLU A 96 14.95 -4.20 6.76
N GLY A 97 14.92 -5.39 6.17
CA GLY A 97 15.77 -5.70 5.01
C GLY A 97 15.41 -4.92 3.73
N ALA A 98 14.27 -4.22 3.69
CA ALA A 98 13.84 -3.37 2.59
C ALA A 98 14.08 -1.87 2.85
N GLY A 99 14.60 -1.49 4.02
CA GLY A 99 14.85 -0.10 4.40
C GLY A 99 13.57 0.71 4.71
N PHE A 100 12.51 0.04 5.15
CA PHE A 100 11.23 0.69 5.44
C PHE A 100 11.25 1.44 6.78
N TYR A 101 11.98 0.96 7.79
CA TYR A 101 12.02 1.65 9.09
C TYR A 101 12.69 3.02 8.99
N GLU A 102 13.80 3.13 8.28
CA GLU A 102 14.44 4.42 8.02
C GLU A 102 13.54 5.33 7.17
N MET A 103 12.74 4.75 6.28
CA MET A 103 11.74 5.51 5.52
C MET A 103 10.61 6.00 6.41
N PHE A 104 10.09 5.18 7.32
CA PHE A 104 9.06 5.58 8.28
C PHE A 104 9.54 6.71 9.17
N GLU A 105 10.79 6.67 9.65
CA GLU A 105 11.40 7.75 10.42
C GLU A 105 11.50 9.05 9.63
N ARG A 106 12.00 9.01 8.38
CA ARG A 106 12.09 10.20 7.52
C ARG A 106 10.71 10.75 7.15
N ALA A 107 9.74 9.86 6.94
CA ALA A 107 8.41 10.22 6.55
C ALA A 107 7.54 10.62 7.75
N ASP A 108 7.89 10.29 8.98
CA ASP A 108 7.07 10.53 10.19
C ASP A 108 5.64 9.98 10.02
N VAL A 109 5.53 8.67 9.81
CA VAL A 109 4.24 7.98 9.60
C VAL A 109 4.09 6.78 10.53
N GLU A 110 2.85 6.52 10.89
CA GLU A 110 2.49 5.28 11.58
C GLU A 110 2.72 4.08 10.65
N HIS A 111 3.04 2.93 11.24
CA HIS A 111 3.20 1.70 10.47
C HIS A 111 2.62 0.50 11.20
N TYR A 112 2.02 -0.41 10.44
CA TYR A 112 1.35 -1.59 10.95
C TYR A 112 1.94 -2.85 10.33
N HIS A 113 2.25 -3.83 11.18
CA HIS A 113 2.53 -5.20 10.76
C HIS A 113 1.23 -5.97 10.89
N PHE A 114 0.51 -6.18 9.80
CA PHE A 114 -0.88 -6.64 9.84
C PHE A 114 -1.08 -7.98 10.57
N GLU A 115 -0.09 -8.85 10.62
CA GLU A 115 -0.14 -10.09 11.40
C GLU A 115 -0.01 -9.89 12.93
N GLU A 116 0.39 -8.70 13.37
CA GLU A 116 0.52 -8.31 14.78
C GLU A 116 -0.66 -7.44 15.24
N GLU A 117 -1.53 -7.04 14.32
CA GLU A 117 -2.71 -6.22 14.60
C GLU A 117 -3.95 -7.08 14.93
N PRO A 118 -4.90 -6.54 15.72
CA PRO A 118 -6.19 -7.18 15.93
C PRO A 118 -6.88 -7.50 14.60
N GLN A 119 -7.39 -8.72 14.47
CA GLN A 119 -8.15 -9.15 13.31
C GLN A 119 -9.64 -8.99 13.60
N VAL A 120 -10.36 -8.33 12.69
CA VAL A 120 -11.80 -8.13 12.80
C VAL A 120 -12.53 -8.95 11.73
N GLU A 121 -13.68 -9.50 12.10
CA GLU A 121 -14.53 -10.26 11.19
C GLU A 121 -15.36 -9.30 10.33
N ILE A 122 -15.23 -9.42 9.01
CA ILE A 122 -15.99 -8.65 8.03
C ILE A 122 -16.99 -9.56 7.32
N PRO A 123 -18.31 -9.37 7.54
CA PRO A 123 -19.33 -10.18 6.90
C PRO A 123 -19.45 -9.83 5.41
N LEU A 124 -19.45 -10.86 4.56
CA LEU A 124 -19.66 -10.73 3.12
C LEU A 124 -21.15 -10.90 2.80
N ARG A 125 -21.76 -9.91 2.15
CA ARG A 125 -23.21 -9.88 1.89
C ARG A 125 -23.61 -10.00 0.42
N HIS A 126 -22.64 -10.14 -0.49
CA HIS A 126 -22.92 -10.24 -1.92
C HIS A 126 -23.41 -11.65 -2.31
N GLU A 127 -24.20 -11.70 -3.37
CA GLU A 127 -24.66 -12.94 -4.00
C GLU A 127 -23.46 -13.67 -4.65
N GLY A 128 -23.42 -15.00 -4.55
CA GLY A 128 -22.33 -15.81 -5.08
C GLY A 128 -21.03 -15.81 -4.26
N ARG A 129 -21.04 -15.22 -3.05
CA ARG A 129 -19.90 -15.29 -2.13
C ARG A 129 -19.52 -16.75 -1.83
N LEU A 130 -18.22 -17.02 -1.76
CA LEU A 130 -17.69 -18.35 -1.42
C LEU A 130 -17.51 -18.57 0.10
N ARG A 131 -17.59 -17.50 0.88
CA ARG A 131 -17.48 -17.49 2.35
C ARG A 131 -18.44 -16.45 2.93
N ASP A 132 -18.91 -16.68 4.15
CA ASP A 132 -19.81 -15.75 4.84
C ASP A 132 -19.08 -14.54 5.43
N TYR A 133 -17.81 -14.68 5.75
CA TYR A 133 -16.99 -13.62 6.32
C TYR A 133 -15.50 -13.84 5.99
N LEU A 134 -14.72 -12.78 6.20
CA LEU A 134 -13.26 -12.79 6.18
C LEU A 134 -12.74 -12.08 7.43
N PHE A 135 -11.57 -12.50 7.92
CA PHE A 135 -10.83 -11.70 8.89
C PHE A 135 -9.98 -10.67 8.16
N THR A 136 -9.91 -9.47 8.71
CA THR A 136 -9.17 -8.35 8.15
C THR A 136 -8.45 -7.61 9.28
N PRO A 137 -7.19 -7.19 9.11
CA PRO A 137 -6.49 -6.36 10.06
C PRO A 137 -7.30 -5.10 10.37
N GLU A 138 -7.47 -4.79 11.65
CA GLU A 138 -8.25 -3.64 12.10
C GLU A 138 -7.85 -2.31 11.42
N PRO A 139 -6.56 -1.99 11.20
CA PRO A 139 -6.19 -0.78 10.47
C PRO A 139 -6.77 -0.70 9.06
N VAL A 140 -6.90 -1.84 8.36
CA VAL A 140 -7.52 -1.90 7.03
C VAL A 140 -9.03 -1.69 7.15
N ALA A 141 -9.68 -2.35 8.11
CA ALA A 141 -11.13 -2.24 8.31
C ALA A 141 -11.58 -0.84 8.74
N ARG A 142 -10.71 -0.08 9.43
CA ARG A 142 -10.95 1.29 9.90
C ARG A 142 -10.47 2.38 8.92
N ALA A 143 -9.84 2.02 7.80
CA ALA A 143 -9.32 3.00 6.86
C ALA A 143 -10.47 3.70 6.10
N ASP A 144 -10.50 5.03 6.14
CA ASP A 144 -11.43 5.86 5.38
C ASP A 144 -10.91 6.11 3.95
N PHE A 145 -9.58 6.14 3.80
CA PHE A 145 -8.92 6.29 2.51
C PHE A 145 -7.81 5.25 2.36
N PHE A 146 -7.93 4.36 1.37
CA PHE A 146 -7.01 3.24 1.18
C PHE A 146 -6.23 3.37 -0.12
N VAL A 147 -4.90 3.31 -0.03
CA VAL A 147 -3.98 3.47 -1.17
C VAL A 147 -3.22 2.17 -1.41
N ASN A 148 -3.40 1.57 -2.59
CA ASN A 148 -2.73 0.34 -2.97
C ASN A 148 -1.50 0.63 -3.86
N CYS A 149 -0.29 0.29 -3.40
CA CYS A 149 0.98 0.58 -4.07
C CYS A 149 1.69 -0.72 -4.53
N PRO A 150 1.22 -1.35 -5.62
CA PRO A 150 1.83 -2.57 -6.14
C PRO A 150 3.21 -2.32 -6.75
N LYS A 151 4.03 -3.36 -6.83
CA LYS A 151 5.21 -3.42 -7.69
C LYS A 151 4.98 -4.40 -8.81
N PHE A 152 5.36 -4.06 -10.04
CA PHE A 152 5.39 -5.04 -11.13
C PHE A 152 6.61 -5.95 -10.99
N LYS A 153 6.37 -7.23 -10.72
CA LYS A 153 7.38 -8.30 -10.69
C LYS A 153 6.72 -9.64 -11.01
N SER A 154 7.51 -10.64 -11.38
CA SER A 154 7.05 -12.01 -11.50
C SER A 154 6.65 -12.58 -10.13
N HIS A 155 5.74 -13.55 -10.13
CA HIS A 155 5.27 -14.23 -8.92
C HIS A 155 4.97 -15.71 -9.18
N PRO A 156 5.42 -16.63 -8.31
CA PRO A 156 5.30 -18.07 -8.56
C PRO A 156 3.86 -18.59 -8.59
N TRP A 157 2.92 -17.95 -7.90
CA TRP A 157 1.52 -18.43 -7.83
C TRP A 157 0.53 -17.70 -8.74
N THR A 158 0.88 -16.49 -9.20
CA THR A 158 -0.04 -15.61 -9.94
C THR A 158 0.58 -15.09 -11.24
N THR A 159 1.73 -15.64 -11.65
CA THR A 159 2.59 -15.22 -12.76
C THR A 159 3.24 -13.86 -12.56
N VAL A 160 2.47 -12.85 -12.14
CA VAL A 160 2.86 -11.46 -11.95
C VAL A 160 2.19 -10.85 -10.71
N THR A 161 2.72 -9.73 -10.22
CA THR A 161 2.13 -8.96 -9.12
C THR A 161 1.59 -7.61 -9.59
N PHE A 162 0.28 -7.40 -9.43
CA PHE A 162 -0.43 -6.14 -9.66
C PHE A 162 -1.79 -6.15 -8.93
N ALA A 163 -2.60 -5.10 -9.13
CA ALA A 163 -4.05 -5.09 -8.95
C ALA A 163 -4.55 -5.93 -7.76
N MET A 164 -5.40 -6.93 -8.02
CA MET A 164 -6.00 -7.79 -6.99
C MET A 164 -4.97 -8.58 -6.18
N LYS A 165 -3.84 -9.00 -6.79
CA LYS A 165 -2.80 -9.76 -6.09
C LYS A 165 -2.27 -8.97 -4.90
N ASN A 166 -2.13 -7.64 -5.04
CA ASN A 166 -1.51 -6.88 -3.97
C ASN A 166 -2.30 -6.95 -2.67
N TYR A 167 -3.62 -7.17 -2.73
CA TYR A 167 -4.47 -7.32 -1.55
C TYR A 167 -4.26 -8.63 -0.79
N ILE A 168 -3.49 -9.59 -1.32
CA ILE A 168 -3.02 -10.73 -0.53
C ILE A 168 -2.13 -10.19 0.59
N GLY A 169 -2.47 -10.54 1.82
CA GLY A 169 -1.83 -10.03 3.04
C GLY A 169 -2.77 -9.18 3.88
N ILE A 170 -3.88 -8.72 3.30
CA ILE A 170 -5.05 -8.26 4.05
C ILE A 170 -5.83 -9.48 4.55
#